data_AF-A0A445GSN3-F1
#
_entry.id   AF-A0A445GSN3-F1
#
_cell.length_a   1.000
_cell.length_b   1.000
_cell.length_c   1.000
_cell.angle_alpha   90.00
_cell.angle_beta   90.00
_cell.angle_gamma   90.00
#
_symmetry.space_group_name_H-M   'P 1'
#
loop_
_entity.id
_entity.type
_entity.pdbx_description
1 polymer ?
#
loop_
_entity_poly.entity_id
_entity_poly.type
_entity_poly.pdbx_seq_one_letter_code
_entity_poly.pdbx_strand_id
1 'polypeptide(L)'
;MEKYGISVIDPAKISDFYDDLHSYLVSQNIDRVKVDVQNILETISSGLGGRVILTRHFQQELENSKQSAITRTSDDYYLKTPTTQCLHIAAVAFNSIFFGEIVVPDWDMFYSLHDAAEFHAVARAVGGCGVYVREPGKHIISPIRVDNNIHQGASA
;
A
#
# COMPACT_ATOMS: atom_id res chain seq x y z
N MET A 1 6.30 25.91 20.13
CA MET A 1 6.12 25.18 18.86
C MET A 1 5.13 25.89 17.94
N GLU A 2 5.11 27.24 17.95
CA GLU A 2 4.08 28.02 17.25
C GLU A 2 4.73 29.01 16.29
N LYS A 3 4.84 28.57 15.02
CA LYS A 3 4.76 29.42 13.82
C LYS A 3 4.57 28.56 12.55
N TYR A 4 5.07 27.31 12.57
CA TYR A 4 4.89 26.27 11.52
C TYR A 4 4.92 24.85 12.14
N GLY A 5 4.27 24.65 13.29
CA GLY A 5 4.33 23.38 14.03
C GLY A 5 3.43 22.30 13.42
N ILE A 6 3.81 21.03 13.60
CA ILE A 6 2.91 19.89 13.37
C ILE A 6 1.90 19.87 14.52
N SER A 7 0.61 19.89 14.19
CA SER A 7 -0.48 19.74 15.15
C SER A 7 -1.28 18.48 14.85
N VAL A 8 -1.99 17.99 15.85
CA VAL A 8 -2.89 16.85 15.75
C VAL A 8 -4.32 17.33 15.91
N ILE A 9 -5.25 16.66 15.23
CA ILE A 9 -6.69 16.87 15.43
C ILE A 9 -7.01 16.49 16.87
N ASP A 10 -7.89 17.26 17.53
CA ASP A 10 -8.42 16.88 18.84
C ASP A 10 -8.96 15.44 18.75
N PRO A 11 -8.51 14.51 19.61
CA PRO A 11 -8.96 13.12 19.57
C PRO A 11 -10.48 12.94 19.58
N ALA A 12 -11.23 13.88 20.16
CA ALA A 12 -12.70 13.84 20.17
C ALA A 12 -13.34 14.22 18.81
N LYS A 13 -12.55 14.73 17.86
CA LYS A 13 -12.98 15.25 16.55
C LYS A 13 -12.46 14.46 15.35
N ILE A 14 -11.74 13.36 15.59
CA ILE A 14 -11.17 12.54 14.51
C ILE A 14 -12.27 11.96 13.61
N SER A 15 -13.39 11.53 14.18
CA SER A 15 -14.54 10.99 13.45
C SER A 15 -15.12 12.03 12.49
N ASP A 16 -15.51 13.20 13.02
CA ASP A 16 -16.00 14.35 12.25
C ASP A 16 -15.04 14.69 11.10
N PHE A 17 -13.72 14.72 11.39
CA PHE A 17 -12.70 15.02 10.39
C PHE A 17 -12.67 14.02 9.24
N TYR A 18 -12.65 12.71 9.52
CA TYR A 18 -12.60 11.71 8.46
C TYR A 18 -13.88 11.67 7.63
N ASP A 19 -15.04 11.86 8.28
CA ASP A 19 -16.32 11.88 7.59
C ASP A 19 -16.45 13.10 6.67
N ASP A 20 -16.04 14.29 7.13
CA ASP A 20 -16.00 15.49 6.29
C ASP A 20 -15.01 15.33 5.12
N LEU A 21 -13.80 14.82 5.40
CA LEU A 21 -12.77 14.60 4.39
C LEU A 21 -13.24 13.61 3.31
N HIS A 22 -13.71 12.43 3.70
CA HIS A 22 -14.16 11.42 2.74
C HIS A 22 -15.43 11.84 2.01
N SER A 23 -16.37 12.53 2.67
CA SER A 23 -17.57 13.07 2.01
C SER A 23 -17.20 14.10 0.94
N TYR A 24 -16.24 14.97 1.21
CA TYR A 24 -15.71 15.89 0.23
C TYR A 24 -15.06 15.14 -0.95
N LEU A 25 -14.18 14.17 -0.71
CA LEU A 25 -13.51 13.43 -1.78
C LEU A 25 -14.51 12.67 -2.66
N VAL A 26 -15.54 12.06 -2.05
CA VAL A 26 -16.65 11.44 -2.79
C VAL A 26 -17.39 12.47 -3.64
N SER A 27 -17.65 13.68 -3.13
CA SER A 27 -18.30 14.75 -3.91
C SER A 27 -17.48 15.18 -5.15
N GLN A 28 -16.17 14.94 -5.12
CA GLN A 28 -15.26 15.19 -6.24
C GLN A 28 -15.08 13.98 -7.17
N ASN A 29 -15.88 12.92 -6.99
CA ASN A 29 -15.78 11.64 -7.71
C ASN A 29 -14.43 10.94 -7.54
N ILE A 30 -13.85 10.99 -6.33
CA ILE A 30 -12.62 10.25 -6.00
C ILE A 30 -13.01 8.88 -5.45
N ASP A 31 -12.57 7.83 -6.15
CA ASP A 31 -12.90 6.44 -5.79
C ASP A 31 -11.98 5.84 -4.73
N ARG A 32 -10.72 6.29 -4.66
CA ARG A 32 -9.68 5.70 -3.79
C ARG A 32 -8.74 6.76 -3.24
N VAL A 33 -8.33 6.58 -2.00
CA VAL A 33 -7.40 7.45 -1.28
C VAL A 33 -6.32 6.59 -0.65
N LYS A 34 -5.08 7.07 -0.70
CA LYS A 34 -3.96 6.48 0.04
C LYS A 34 -3.67 7.35 1.26
N VAL A 35 -3.65 6.73 2.45
CA VAL A 35 -3.34 7.42 3.71
C VAL A 35 -1.89 7.10 4.09
N ASP A 36 -1.01 8.06 3.85
CA ASP A 36 0.43 7.95 4.13
C ASP A 36 0.81 8.52 5.50
N VAL A 37 2.02 8.18 5.97
CA VAL A 37 2.68 8.78 7.15
C VAL A 37 1.92 8.59 8.48
N GLN A 38 1.16 7.51 8.62
CA GLN A 38 0.43 7.21 9.86
C GLN A 38 1.35 7.00 11.09
N ASN A 39 2.63 6.66 10.85
CA ASN A 39 3.64 6.51 11.90
C ASN A 39 3.96 7.82 12.65
N ILE A 40 3.64 8.99 12.09
CA ILE A 40 3.87 10.28 12.75
C ILE A 40 3.11 10.41 14.07
N LEU A 41 2.00 9.69 14.23
CA LEU A 41 1.20 9.68 15.46
C LEU A 41 2.04 9.30 16.68
N GLU A 42 3.03 8.41 16.52
CA GLU A 42 3.93 8.04 17.61
C GLU A 42 4.69 9.26 18.16
N THR A 43 5.13 10.15 17.27
CA THR A 43 5.95 11.32 17.59
C THR A 43 5.19 12.46 18.26
N ILE A 44 3.87 12.54 18.04
CA ILE A 44 3.02 13.65 18.51
C ILE A 44 2.04 13.24 19.62
N SER A 45 2.14 11.99 20.08
CA SER A 45 1.20 11.41 21.07
C SER A 45 1.39 11.85 22.52
N SER A 46 2.45 12.60 22.82
CA SER A 46 2.73 13.08 24.17
C SER A 46 1.62 14.04 24.65
N GLY A 47 1.02 13.75 25.80
CA GLY A 47 -0.11 14.51 26.35
C GLY A 47 -1.49 14.09 25.82
N LEU A 48 -1.58 13.10 24.94
CA LEU A 48 -2.82 12.63 24.30
C LEU A 48 -3.14 11.16 24.62
N GLY A 49 -2.75 10.68 25.80
CA GLY A 49 -2.87 9.27 26.18
C GLY A 49 -1.76 8.37 25.64
N GLY A 50 -0.77 8.93 24.93
CA GLY A 50 0.38 8.21 24.41
C GLY A 50 0.09 7.43 23.12
N ARG A 51 1.15 6.88 22.51
CA ARG A 51 1.12 6.34 21.15
C ARG A 51 0.04 5.27 20.93
N VAL A 52 -0.18 4.40 21.91
CA VAL A 52 -1.09 3.26 21.75
C VAL A 52 -2.54 3.74 21.65
N ILE A 53 -2.96 4.64 22.52
CA ILE A 53 -4.34 5.15 22.56
C ILE A 53 -4.60 6.01 21.32
N LEU A 54 -3.69 6.92 21.00
CA LEU A 54 -3.87 7.83 19.88
C LEU A 54 -3.91 7.08 18.53
N THR A 55 -2.94 6.19 18.28
CA THR A 55 -2.92 5.40 17.04
C THR A 55 -4.16 4.51 16.92
N ARG A 56 -4.61 3.90 18.03
CA ARG A 56 -5.83 3.09 18.03
C ARG A 56 -7.04 3.94 17.63
N HIS A 57 -7.23 5.13 18.22
CA HIS A 57 -8.36 5.99 17.88
C HIS A 57 -8.33 6.41 16.41
N PHE A 58 -7.17 6.87 15.90
CA PHE A 58 -7.05 7.24 14.49
C PHE A 58 -7.34 6.08 13.55
N GLN A 59 -6.85 4.87 13.85
CA GLN A 59 -7.10 3.69 13.04
C GLN A 59 -8.57 3.28 13.05
N GLN A 60 -9.20 3.26 14.23
CA GLN A 60 -10.61 2.90 14.38
C GLN A 60 -11.53 3.87 13.63
N GLU A 61 -11.32 5.18 13.77
CA GLU A 61 -12.15 6.17 13.08
C GLU A 61 -11.93 6.16 11.57
N LEU A 62 -10.69 5.89 11.10
CA LEU A 62 -10.41 5.73 9.68
C LEU A 62 -11.17 4.53 9.10
N GLU A 63 -11.12 3.38 9.78
CA GLU A 63 -11.82 2.15 9.38
C GLU A 63 -13.35 2.29 9.44
N ASN A 64 -13.87 3.06 10.40
CA ASN A 64 -15.30 3.34 10.54
C ASN A 64 -15.81 4.27 9.43
N SER A 65 -15.01 5.25 9.02
CA SER A 65 -15.43 6.24 8.02
C SER A 65 -15.64 5.62 6.64
N LYS A 66 -14.73 4.74 6.20
CA LYS A 66 -14.83 3.97 4.94
C LYS A 66 -14.12 2.62 5.05
N GLN A 67 -14.69 1.61 4.40
CA GLN A 67 -14.09 0.28 4.35
C GLN A 67 -12.85 0.28 3.44
N SER A 68 -11.69 -0.01 4.03
CA SER A 68 -10.46 -0.34 3.28
C SER A 68 -10.12 -1.80 3.50
N ALA A 69 -9.73 -2.48 2.42
CA ALA A 69 -9.18 -3.83 2.49
C ALA A 69 -7.68 -3.84 2.17
N ILE A 70 -7.04 -2.70 1.88
CA ILE A 70 -5.68 -2.66 1.32
C ILE A 70 -4.74 -1.93 2.29
N THR A 71 -3.61 -2.56 2.60
CA THR A 71 -2.59 -2.00 3.52
C THR A 71 -1.18 -2.25 2.98
N ARG A 72 -0.32 -1.23 3.03
CA ARG A 72 1.11 -1.34 2.67
C ARG A 72 1.82 -2.30 3.63
N THR A 73 2.54 -3.29 3.10
CA THR A 73 3.20 -4.33 3.91
C THR A 73 4.70 -4.18 4.05
N SER A 74 5.31 -3.13 3.51
CA SER A 74 6.75 -2.86 3.61
C SER A 74 7.01 -1.36 3.63
N ASP A 75 8.27 -0.97 3.74
CA ASP A 75 8.72 0.37 3.34
C ASP A 75 8.65 0.54 1.81
N ASP A 76 8.87 1.78 1.36
CA ASP A 76 8.92 2.11 -0.07
C ASP A 76 10.02 1.33 -0.80
N TYR A 77 9.74 1.01 -2.06
CA TYR A 77 10.67 0.34 -2.95
C TYR A 77 11.71 1.32 -3.52
N TYR A 78 12.99 1.07 -3.23
CA TYR A 78 14.12 1.90 -3.65
C TYR A 78 14.70 1.48 -5.01
N LEU A 79 14.16 2.03 -6.11
CA LEU A 79 14.54 1.70 -7.49
C LEU A 79 16.04 1.79 -7.81
N LYS A 80 16.72 2.82 -7.28
CA LYS A 80 18.13 3.14 -7.65
C LYS A 80 19.17 2.20 -7.04
N THR A 81 18.74 1.27 -6.21
CA THR A 81 19.64 0.40 -5.45
C THR A 81 19.40 -1.05 -5.88
N PRO A 82 20.20 -1.63 -6.79
CA PRO A 82 19.95 -2.98 -7.32
C PRO A 82 19.89 -4.09 -6.26
N THR A 83 20.51 -3.89 -5.09
CA THR A 83 20.48 -4.87 -4.00
C THR A 83 19.13 -4.92 -3.27
N THR A 84 18.25 -3.93 -3.43
CA THR A 84 16.96 -3.87 -2.72
C THR A 84 15.84 -4.63 -3.43
N GLN A 85 16.04 -5.06 -4.69
CA GLN A 85 15.01 -5.72 -5.52
C GLN A 85 14.48 -6.99 -4.84
N CYS A 86 15.38 -7.93 -4.57
CA CYS A 86 15.05 -9.18 -3.90
C CYS A 86 14.63 -8.95 -2.44
N LEU A 87 15.26 -8.00 -1.74
CA LEU A 87 14.93 -7.68 -0.35
C LEU A 87 13.49 -7.16 -0.22
N HIS A 88 13.07 -6.29 -1.13
CA HIS A 88 11.71 -5.76 -1.17
C HIS A 88 10.70 -6.89 -1.38
N ILE A 89 10.88 -7.68 -2.45
CA ILE A 89 9.98 -8.81 -2.76
C ILE A 89 9.94 -9.83 -1.61
N ALA A 90 11.08 -10.15 -1.00
CA ALA A 90 11.12 -11.04 0.15
C ALA A 90 10.35 -10.44 1.34
N ALA A 91 10.58 -9.17 1.68
CA ALA A 91 9.92 -8.51 2.80
C ALA A 91 8.39 -8.47 2.62
N VAL A 92 7.91 -8.04 1.45
CA VAL A 92 6.46 -8.00 1.17
C VAL A 92 5.84 -9.40 1.16
N ALA A 93 6.54 -10.41 0.62
CA ALA A 93 6.05 -11.79 0.61
C ALA A 93 5.95 -12.38 2.02
N PHE A 94 7.00 -12.22 2.85
CA PHE A 94 6.98 -12.70 4.23
C PHE A 94 5.92 -12.00 5.07
N ASN A 95 5.79 -10.68 4.95
CA ASN A 95 4.79 -9.92 5.69
C ASN A 95 3.37 -10.30 5.24
N SER A 96 3.18 -10.64 3.96
CA SER A 96 1.90 -11.09 3.42
C SER A 96 1.41 -12.41 4.01
N ILE A 97 2.28 -13.25 4.57
CA ILE A 97 1.86 -14.50 5.25
C ILE A 97 0.92 -14.20 6.42
N PHE A 98 1.19 -13.12 7.16
CA PHE A 98 0.33 -12.70 8.26
C PHE A 98 -0.75 -11.71 7.79
N PHE A 99 -0.35 -10.68 7.05
CA PHE A 99 -1.29 -9.63 6.63
C PHE A 99 -2.39 -10.16 5.70
N GLY A 100 -2.09 -11.14 4.84
CA GLY A 100 -3.02 -11.70 3.86
C GLY A 100 -4.29 -12.31 4.46
N GLU A 101 -4.27 -12.69 5.74
CA GLU A 101 -5.43 -13.23 6.46
C GLU A 101 -6.42 -12.12 6.90
N ILE A 102 -5.98 -10.87 6.91
CA ILE A 102 -6.72 -9.74 7.48
C ILE A 102 -6.97 -8.65 6.44
N VAL A 103 -6.01 -8.41 5.54
CA VAL A 103 -6.01 -7.36 4.54
C VAL A 103 -5.39 -7.87 3.23
N VAL A 104 -5.73 -7.20 2.13
CA VAL A 104 -5.03 -7.32 0.84
C VAL A 104 -3.69 -6.58 0.95
N PRO A 105 -2.56 -7.29 0.88
CA PRO A 105 -1.25 -6.67 1.02
C PRO A 105 -0.90 -5.84 -0.21
N ASP A 106 -0.51 -4.58 0.00
CA ASP A 106 0.04 -3.70 -1.03
C ASP A 106 1.58 -3.78 -1.03
N TRP A 107 2.13 -4.23 -2.15
CA TRP A 107 3.56 -4.45 -2.37
C TRP A 107 4.27 -3.22 -2.97
N ASP A 108 3.66 -2.04 -2.86
CA ASP A 108 4.11 -0.77 -3.43
C ASP A 108 4.01 -0.73 -4.97
N MET A 109 4.37 0.40 -5.57
CA MET A 109 4.25 0.67 -7.00
C MET A 109 5.06 -0.32 -7.87
N PHE A 110 4.50 -0.67 -9.02
CA PHE A 110 5.17 -1.46 -10.05
C PHE A 110 5.84 -0.55 -11.09
N TYR A 111 7.12 -0.85 -11.35
CA TYR A 111 7.95 -0.15 -12.33
C TYR A 111 8.14 -1.05 -13.56
N SER A 112 7.39 -0.79 -14.62
CA SER A 112 7.41 -1.57 -15.86
C SER A 112 8.63 -1.31 -16.75
N LEU A 113 9.33 -0.19 -16.55
CA LEU A 113 10.56 0.17 -17.24
C LEU A 113 11.76 0.02 -16.31
N HIS A 114 12.07 -1.21 -15.93
CA HIS A 114 13.22 -1.51 -15.07
C HIS A 114 13.79 -2.88 -15.41
N ASP A 115 15.09 -3.07 -15.20
CA ASP A 115 15.76 -4.36 -15.50
C ASP A 115 15.17 -5.52 -14.67
N ALA A 116 14.65 -5.22 -13.48
CA ALA A 116 13.97 -6.19 -12.62
C ALA A 116 12.45 -6.29 -12.86
N ALA A 117 11.89 -5.63 -13.87
CA ALA A 117 10.43 -5.55 -14.07
C ALA A 117 9.78 -6.93 -14.26
N GLU A 118 10.41 -7.84 -15.00
CA GLU A 118 9.91 -9.21 -15.19
C GLU A 118 9.86 -9.97 -13.86
N PHE A 119 10.94 -9.93 -13.08
CA PHE A 119 11.00 -10.53 -11.75
C PHE A 119 9.88 -10.02 -10.83
N HIS A 120 9.69 -8.69 -10.77
CA HIS A 120 8.62 -8.09 -9.97
C HIS A 120 7.22 -8.42 -10.51
N ALA A 121 7.03 -8.50 -11.83
CA ALA A 121 5.76 -8.84 -12.45
C ALA A 121 5.34 -10.27 -12.08
N VAL A 122 6.26 -11.24 -12.22
CA VAL A 122 6.02 -12.64 -11.84
C VAL A 122 5.73 -12.75 -10.35
N ALA A 123 6.53 -12.10 -9.50
CA ALA A 123 6.35 -12.14 -8.05
C ALA A 123 4.96 -11.62 -7.63
N ARG A 124 4.50 -10.51 -8.22
CA ARG A 124 3.17 -9.94 -7.94
C ARG A 124 2.03 -10.83 -8.48
N ALA A 125 2.21 -11.42 -9.66
CA ALA A 125 1.22 -12.33 -10.23
C ALA A 125 1.01 -13.57 -9.34
N VAL A 126 2.08 -14.10 -8.76
CA VAL A 126 2.01 -15.22 -7.80
C VAL A 126 1.53 -14.76 -6.42
N GLY A 127 1.94 -13.57 -5.98
CA GLY A 127 1.63 -13.03 -4.65
C GLY A 127 0.20 -12.51 -4.48
N GLY A 128 -0.55 -12.31 -5.57
CA GLY A 128 -1.96 -11.89 -5.51
C GLY A 128 -2.18 -10.45 -5.02
N CYS A 129 -1.14 -9.62 -5.04
CA CYS A 129 -1.21 -8.23 -4.58
C CYS A 129 -1.71 -7.27 -5.68
N GLY A 130 -2.11 -6.06 -5.27
CA GLY A 130 -2.45 -4.99 -6.19
C GLY A 130 -1.27 -4.58 -7.09
N VAL A 131 -1.57 -4.19 -8.34
CA VAL A 131 -0.56 -3.68 -9.29
C VAL A 131 -0.87 -2.23 -9.62
N TYR A 132 -0.08 -1.32 -9.07
CA TYR A 132 -0.16 0.12 -9.34
C TYR A 132 1.01 0.55 -10.21
N VAL A 133 0.75 0.80 -11.50
CA VAL A 133 1.80 1.14 -12.46
C VAL A 133 2.20 2.61 -12.31
N ARG A 134 3.49 2.88 -12.07
CA ARG A 134 3.99 4.26 -11.94
C ARG A 134 4.04 5.04 -13.25
N GLU A 135 4.36 4.35 -14.34
CA GLU A 135 4.62 4.97 -15.64
C GLU A 135 3.65 4.44 -16.71
N PRO A 136 2.36 4.80 -16.61
CA PRO A 136 1.37 4.35 -17.58
C PRO A 136 1.73 4.83 -18.99
N GLY A 137 1.60 3.95 -19.98
CA GLY A 137 1.85 4.26 -21.39
C GLY A 137 3.29 4.05 -21.87
N LYS A 138 4.22 3.69 -20.97
CA LYS A 138 5.56 3.24 -21.33
C LYS A 138 5.75 1.78 -20.91
N HIS A 139 5.52 0.87 -21.86
CA HIS A 139 5.62 -0.58 -21.63
C HIS A 139 6.70 -1.18 -22.52
N ILE A 140 7.69 -1.86 -21.93
CA ILE A 140 8.66 -2.71 -22.64
C ILE A 140 8.09 -4.12 -22.85
N ILE A 141 7.05 -4.48 -22.11
CA ILE A 141 6.53 -5.85 -22.12
C ILE A 141 5.70 -6.04 -23.39
N SER A 142 6.26 -6.77 -24.35
CA SER A 142 5.43 -7.62 -25.22
C SER A 142 4.47 -8.38 -24.30
N PRO A 143 3.16 -8.48 -24.59
CA PRO A 143 2.23 -9.18 -23.70
C PRO A 143 2.85 -10.52 -23.31
N ILE A 144 2.97 -10.77 -22.00
CA ILE A 144 3.51 -12.02 -21.45
C ILE A 144 2.71 -13.13 -22.12
N ARG A 145 3.34 -13.85 -23.07
CA ARG A 145 2.74 -15.01 -23.71
C ARG A 145 2.69 -16.07 -22.63
N VAL A 146 1.50 -16.31 -22.09
CA VAL A 146 1.23 -17.54 -21.37
C VAL A 146 1.24 -18.62 -22.45
N ASP A 147 2.37 -19.32 -22.59
CA ASP A 147 2.46 -20.46 -23.50
C ASP A 147 1.56 -21.57 -22.96
N ASN A 148 0.34 -21.65 -23.50
CA ASN A 148 -0.65 -22.69 -23.20
C ASN A 148 -0.25 -24.09 -23.76
N ASN A 149 1.02 -24.32 -24.08
CA ASN A 149 1.51 -25.52 -24.76
C ASN A 149 1.93 -26.67 -23.83
N ILE A 150 1.43 -26.72 -22.59
CA ILE A 150 1.74 -27.82 -21.66
C ILE A 150 0.91 -29.09 -21.96
N HIS A 151 -0.02 -29.07 -22.93
CA HIS A 151 -0.91 -30.21 -23.23
C HIS A 151 -0.62 -31.00 -24.51
N GLN A 152 0.51 -30.80 -25.21
CA GLN A 152 0.88 -31.65 -26.35
C GLN A 152 2.21 -32.37 -26.10
N GLY A 153 2.14 -33.50 -25.39
CA GLY A 153 3.32 -34.32 -25.13
C GLY A 153 3.06 -35.59 -24.31
N ALA A 154 1.95 -36.28 -24.54
CA ALA A 154 1.74 -37.65 -24.04
C ALA A 154 0.63 -38.35 -24.85
N SER A 155 0.94 -38.78 -26.06
CA SER A 155 0.14 -39.83 -26.73
C SER A 155 1.01 -40.62 -27.70
N ALA A 156 1.14 -41.91 -27.35
CA ALA A 156 1.62 -43.08 -28.12
C ALA A 156 3.07 -43.08 -28.63
#